data_AF-A0A1G7TJ88-F1
#
_entry.id   AF-A0A1G7TJ88-F1
#
_cell.length_a   1.000
_cell.length_b   1.000
_cell.length_c   1.000
_cell.angle_alpha   90.00
_cell.angle_beta   90.00
_cell.angle_gamma   90.00
#
_symmetry.space_group_name_H-M   'P 1'
#
loop_
_entity.id
_entity.type
_entity.pdbx_description
1 polymer ?
#
loop_
_entity_poly.entity_id
_entity_poly.type
_entity_poly.pdbx_seq_one_letter_code
_entity_poly.pdbx_strand_id
1 'polypeptide(L)'
;MTDRKQHLANEASRLLNDEVLASAFHKVRLDALVGLGTVDPTDTKEIMRLQAIAACLQEVRDLLQTAIIATGDMDGGVDPNGPTA
;
A
#
# COMPACT_ATOMS: atom_id res chain seq x y z
N MET A 1 -17.23 -15.21 10.86
CA MET A 1 -16.22 -15.02 9.79
C MET A 1 -16.08 -13.54 9.40
N THR A 2 -17.15 -12.74 9.52
CA THR A 2 -17.21 -11.30 9.23
C THR A 2 -16.32 -10.46 10.16
N ASP A 3 -16.29 -10.74 11.46
CA ASP A 3 -15.55 -9.93 12.45
C ASP A 3 -14.03 -9.90 12.23
N ARG A 4 -13.45 -11.03 11.78
CA ARG A 4 -12.01 -11.09 11.50
C ARG A 4 -11.63 -10.26 10.28
N LYS A 5 -12.48 -10.23 9.24
CA LYS A 5 -12.24 -9.42 8.04
C LYS A 5 -12.34 -7.94 8.38
N GLN A 6 -13.37 -7.55 9.12
CA GLN A 6 -13.53 -6.17 9.59
C GLN A 6 -12.37 -5.72 10.47
N HIS A 7 -11.92 -6.57 11.41
CA HIS A 7 -10.76 -6.28 12.23
C HIS A 7 -9.50 -6.05 11.38
N LEU A 8 -9.24 -6.89 10.38
CA LEU A 8 -8.08 -6.73 9.50
C LEU A 8 -8.15 -5.46 8.65
N ALA A 9 -9.33 -5.09 8.16
CA ALA A 9 -9.53 -3.81 7.44
C ALA A 9 -9.28 -2.61 8.34
N ASN A 10 -9.79 -2.63 9.58
CA ASN A 10 -9.57 -1.56 10.55
C ASN A 10 -8.07 -1.41 10.88
N GLU A 11 -7.37 -2.52 11.12
CA GLU A 11 -5.92 -2.49 11.36
C GLU A 11 -5.14 -2.05 10.12
N ALA A 12 -5.52 -2.48 8.92
CA ALA A 12 -4.88 -2.04 7.68
C ALA A 12 -5.07 -0.53 7.47
N SER A 13 -6.26 0.00 7.75
CA SER A 13 -6.54 1.43 7.72
C SER A 13 -5.71 2.18 8.77
N ARG A 14 -5.62 1.66 10.00
CA ARG A 14 -4.77 2.23 11.05
C ARG A 14 -3.30 2.29 10.61
N LEU A 15 -2.77 1.22 10.04
CA LEU A 15 -1.39 1.14 9.57
C LEU A 15 -1.11 2.10 8.41
N LEU A 16 -2.03 2.22 7.44
CA LEU A 16 -1.85 3.15 6.32
C LEU A 16 -1.92 4.63 6.72
N ASN A 17 -2.59 4.93 7.83
CA ASN A 17 -2.68 6.27 8.41
C ASN A 17 -1.65 6.52 9.53
N ASP A 18 -0.83 5.53 9.88
CA ASP A 18 0.24 5.70 10.87
C ASP A 18 1.37 6.53 10.26
N GLU A 19 1.58 7.74 10.80
CA GLU A 19 2.56 8.69 10.27
C GLU A 19 3.99 8.17 10.34
N VAL A 20 4.33 7.39 11.37
CA VAL A 20 5.68 6.84 11.54
C VAL A 20 5.93 5.78 10.48
N LEU A 21 4.97 4.88 10.27
CA LEU A 21 5.07 3.85 9.25
C LEU A 21 5.08 4.45 7.84
N ALA A 22 4.17 5.39 7.56
CA ALA A 22 4.08 6.08 6.28
C ALA A 22 5.38 6.83 5.95
N SER A 23 5.95 7.54 6.93
CA SER A 23 7.23 8.24 6.78
C SER A 23 8.39 7.27 6.53
N ALA A 24 8.47 6.17 7.29
CA ALA A 24 9.49 5.15 7.09
C ALA A 24 9.43 4.51 5.71
N PHE A 25 8.23 4.13 5.26
CA PHE A 25 8.01 3.54 3.93
C PHE A 25 8.34 4.52 2.82
N HIS A 26 7.90 5.77 2.97
CA HIS A 26 8.20 6.83 2.01
C HIS A 26 9.71 7.06 1.90
N LYS A 27 10.41 7.16 3.03
CA LYS A 27 11.85 7.35 3.06
C LYS A 27 12.60 6.21 2.37
N VAL A 28 12.34 4.96 2.74
CA VAL A 28 13.05 3.81 2.17
C VAL A 28 12.78 3.69 0.67
N ARG A 29 11.54 3.91 0.24
CA ARG A 29 11.18 3.90 -1.19
C ARG A 29 11.86 5.04 -1.94
N LEU A 30 11.89 6.25 -1.38
CA LEU A 30 12.57 7.40 -1.98
C LEU A 30 14.07 7.15 -2.11
N ASP A 31 14.72 6.68 -1.05
CA ASP A 31 16.14 6.36 -1.03
C ASP A 31 16.47 5.29 -2.11
N ALA A 32 15.61 4.29 -2.30
CA ALA A 32 15.77 3.28 -3.36
C ALA A 32 15.61 3.87 -4.77
N LEU A 33 14.60 4.73 -4.99
CA LEU A 33 14.36 5.37 -6.29
C LEU A 33 15.47 6.35 -6.66
N VAL A 34 15.97 7.13 -5.69
CA VAL A 34 17.14 7.99 -5.88
C VAL A 34 18.37 7.15 -6.19
N GLY A 35 18.57 6.04 -5.46
CA GLY A 35 19.65 5.09 -5.72
C GLY A 35 19.63 4.56 -7.16
N LEU A 36 18.44 4.23 -7.70
CA LEU A 36 18.29 3.81 -9.10
C LEU A 36 18.69 4.88 -10.10
N GLY A 37 18.53 6.16 -9.76
CA GLY A 37 18.98 7.28 -10.59
C GLY A 37 20.49 7.49 -10.59
N THR A 38 21.22 6.89 -9.65
CA THR A 38 22.66 7.13 -9.44
C THR A 38 23.54 5.87 -9.52
N VAL A 39 22.96 4.67 -9.52
CA VAL A 39 23.67 3.39 -9.56
C VAL A 39 24.40 3.19 -10.89
N ASP A 40 25.53 2.48 -10.86
CA ASP A 40 26.22 2.03 -12.08
C ASP A 40 25.25 1.18 -12.93
N PRO A 41 24.98 1.55 -14.20
CA PRO A 41 24.04 0.83 -15.06
C PRO A 41 24.47 -0.60 -15.38
N THR A 42 25.73 -0.96 -15.12
CA THR A 42 26.26 -2.32 -15.29
C THR A 42 26.18 -3.17 -14.02
N ASP A 43 25.95 -2.54 -12.86
CA ASP A 43 25.72 -3.26 -11.60
C ASP A 43 24.27 -3.74 -11.52
N THR A 44 23.98 -4.77 -12.31
CA THR A 44 22.67 -5.41 -12.37
C THR A 44 22.18 -5.93 -11.02
N LYS A 45 23.09 -6.32 -10.12
CA LYS A 45 22.71 -6.83 -8.79
C LYS A 45 22.14 -5.70 -7.93
N GLU A 46 22.82 -4.55 -7.91
CA GLU A 46 22.37 -3.41 -7.13
C GLU A 46 21.08 -2.81 -7.71
N ILE A 47 20.96 -2.74 -9.05
CA ILE A 47 19.71 -2.34 -9.71
C ILE A 47 18.55 -3.23 -9.29
N MET A 48 18.72 -4.56 -9.35
CA MET A 48 17.68 -5.51 -8.95
C MET A 48 17.32 -5.35 -7.46
N ARG A 49 18.32 -5.13 -6.59
CA ARG A 49 18.09 -4.92 -5.16
C ARG A 49 17.24 -3.67 -4.91
N LEU A 50 17.59 -2.55 -5.54
CA LEU A 50 16.87 -1.28 -5.36
C LEU A 50 15.44 -1.34 -5.93
N GLN A 51 15.27 -1.98 -7.09
CA GLN A 51 13.94 -2.24 -7.66
C GLN A 51 13.08 -3.12 -6.74
N ALA A 52 13.66 -4.20 -6.20
CA ALA A 52 12.95 -5.11 -5.30
C ALA A 52 12.49 -4.40 -4.01
N ILE A 53 13.31 -3.49 -3.46
CA ILE A 53 12.92 -2.68 -2.29
C ILE A 53 11.72 -1.80 -2.62
N ALA A 54 11.77 -1.07 -3.74
CA ALA A 54 10.68 -0.18 -4.13
C ALA A 54 9.38 -0.95 -4.43
N ALA A 55 9.48 -2.11 -5.09
CA ALA A 55 8.35 -2.98 -5.42
C ALA A 55 7.74 -3.61 -4.16
N CYS A 56 8.55 -4.16 -3.26
CA CYS A 56 8.08 -4.78 -2.03
C CYS A 56 7.29 -3.79 -1.15
N LEU A 57 7.77 -2.55 -1.00
CA LEU A 57 7.05 -1.53 -0.24
C LEU A 57 5.71 -1.15 -0.91
N GLN A 58 5.66 -1.15 -2.24
CA GLN A 58 4.42 -0.93 -2.96
C GLN A 58 3.44 -2.11 -2.75
N GLU A 59 3.92 -3.35 -2.86
CA GLU A 59 3.10 -4.54 -2.65
C GLU A 59 2.51 -4.60 -1.24
N VAL A 60 3.29 -4.25 -0.21
CA VAL A 60 2.76 -4.17 1.17
C VAL A 60 1.63 -3.15 1.25
N ARG A 61 1.78 -1.98 0.63
CA ARG A 61 0.72 -0.96 0.60
C ARG A 61 -0.53 -1.47 -0.12
N ASP A 62 -0.37 -2.12 -1.27
CA ASP A 62 -1.46 -2.63 -2.09
C ASP A 62 -2.22 -3.77 -1.35
N LEU A 63 -1.51 -4.62 -0.60
CA LEU A 63 -2.12 -5.65 0.24
C LEU A 63 -2.94 -5.05 1.39
N LEU A 64 -2.44 -4.00 2.04
CA LEU A 64 -3.20 -3.29 3.08
C LEU A 64 -4.45 -2.62 2.50
N GLN A 65 -4.34 -2.00 1.31
CA GLN A 65 -5.50 -1.42 0.62
C GLN A 65 -6.52 -2.50 0.22
N THR A 66 -6.06 -3.66 -0.24
CA THR A 66 -6.93 -4.79 -0.58
C THR A 66 -7.70 -5.29 0.64
N ALA A 67 -7.07 -5.33 1.82
CA ALA A 67 -7.74 -5.72 3.06
C ALA A 67 -8.89 -4.76 3.43
N ILE A 68 -8.76 -3.46 3.14
CA ILE A 68 -9.79 -2.44 3.35
C ILE A 68 -10.91 -2.57 2.31
N ILE A 69 -10.56 -2.78 1.04
CA ILE A 69 -11.56 -2.93 -0.04
C ILE A 69 -12.41 -4.18 0.18
N ALA A 70 -11.81 -5.26 0.67
CA ALA A 70 -12.49 -6.54 0.90
C ALA A 70 -13.63 -6.48 1.94
N THR A 71 -13.75 -5.41 2.73
CA THR A 71 -14.85 -5.18 3.68
C THR A 71 -15.94 -4.26 3.15
N GLY A 72 -15.80 -3.71 1.94
CA GLY A 72 -16.81 -2.83 1.33
C GLY A 72 -16.69 -1.36 1.73
N ASP A 73 -15.65 -0.95 2.47
CA ASP A 73 -15.45 0.45 2.89
C ASP A 73 -15.09 1.40 1.72
N MET A 74 -14.92 0.86 0.51
CA MET A 74 -14.77 1.63 -0.75
C MET A 74 -15.88 1.30 -1.76
N ASP A 75 -17.06 0.88 -1.30
CA ASP A 75 -18.25 0.91 -2.15
C ASP A 75 -18.75 2.36 -2.16
N GLY A 76 -18.39 3.11 -3.20
CA GLY A 76 -19.00 4.39 -3.49
C GLY A 76 -20.51 4.20 -3.52
N GLY A 77 -21.20 4.76 -2.52
CA GLY A 77 -22.60 4.50 -2.26
C GLY A 77 -23.44 4.54 -3.52
N VAL A 78 -23.90 3.38 -3.97
CA VAL A 78 -25.12 3.26 -4.73
C VAL A 78 -26.12 2.68 -3.74
N ASP A 79 -26.93 3.54 -3.14
CA ASP A 79 -28.06 3.11 -2.33
C ASP A 79 -29.02 2.31 -3.24
N PRO A 80 -29.19 0.98 -3.06
CA PRO A 80 -30.14 0.22 -3.85
C PRO A 80 -31.60 0.56 -3.51
N ASN A 81 -31.84 1.41 -2.50
CA ASN A 81 -33.15 1.91 -2.07
C ASN A 81 -33.26 3.45 -2.15
N GLY A 82 -32.30 4.13 -2.80
CA GLY A 82 -32.43 5.56 -3.05
C GLY A 82 -33.65 5.80 -3.94
N PRO A 83 -34.57 6.72 -3.58
CA PRO A 83 -35.77 6.91 -4.38
C PRO A 83 -35.34 7.42 -5.76
N THR A 84 -35.64 6.63 -6.78
CA THR A 84 -35.74 7.14 -8.14
C THR A 84 -36.93 8.10 -8.16
N ALA A 85 -36.65 9.39 -8.08
CA ALA A 85 -37.55 10.49 -8.35
C ALA A 85 -36.78 11.61 -9.06
#